data_AF-A0A3Q3BFN7-F1
#
_entry.id   AF-A0A3Q3BFN7-F1
#
_cell.length_a   1.000
_cell.length_b   1.000
_cell.length_c   1.000
_cell.angle_alpha   90.00
_cell.angle_beta   90.00
_cell.angle_gamma   90.00
#
_symmetry.space_group_name_H-M   'P 1'
#
loop_
_entity.id
_entity.type
_entity.pdbx_description
1 polymer ?
#
loop_
_entity_poly.entity_id
_entity_poly.type
_entity_poly.pdbx_seq_one_letter_code
_entity_poly.pdbx_strand_id
1 'polypeptide(L)'
;MQSWAVVCWVLVVLVGADECPDGGRCQEGGTCCSSPVKDVPCDGTTGCPDGTTCCKTQQGGWACCPLTEAVCCEDHLHCCPKGQKCNLAAQTCDDGLLSVPLAKKIPSIPRKDVQLQVKDVPCDPTHACPDGNTCCKNTADIWACCPLNELILLAI
;
A
#
# COMPACT_ATOMS: atom_id res chain seq x y z
N MET A 1 28.77 -46.03 -32.65
CA MET A 1 29.47 -45.51 -31.45
C MET A 1 28.89 -44.14 -31.14
N GLN A 2 27.70 -44.12 -30.51
CA GLN A 2 26.94 -42.91 -30.22
C GLN A 2 26.71 -42.92 -28.70
N SER A 3 27.61 -42.27 -27.95
CA SER A 3 27.46 -42.14 -26.50
C SER A 3 27.91 -40.74 -26.08
N TRP A 4 27.02 -39.77 -26.25
CA TRP A 4 27.08 -38.49 -25.53
C TRP A 4 25.69 -37.86 -25.30
N ALA A 5 24.62 -38.66 -25.40
CA ALA A 5 23.23 -38.21 -25.23
C ALA A 5 22.74 -38.24 -23.76
N VAL A 6 23.61 -38.30 -22.76
CA VAL A 6 23.19 -38.62 -21.37
C VAL A 6 23.51 -37.54 -20.32
N VAL A 7 24.20 -36.43 -20.65
CA VAL A 7 24.37 -35.32 -19.69
C VAL A 7 23.45 -34.15 -20.04
N CYS A 8 22.18 -34.49 -20.24
CA CYS A 8 21.05 -33.57 -20.39
C CYS A 8 20.16 -33.58 -19.12
N TRP A 9 20.68 -33.89 -17.93
CA TRP A 9 19.78 -34.31 -16.83
C TRP A 9 19.97 -33.77 -15.41
N VAL A 10 20.89 -32.85 -15.06
CA VAL A 10 21.02 -32.48 -13.61
C VAL A 10 21.29 -31.00 -13.23
N LEU A 11 21.24 -30.00 -14.13
CA LEU A 11 21.41 -28.58 -13.71
C LEU A 11 20.35 -27.61 -14.25
N VAL A 12 19.16 -28.10 -14.61
CA VAL A 12 18.01 -27.26 -15.03
C VAL A 12 16.78 -27.55 -14.15
N VAL A 13 16.96 -27.74 -12.84
CA VAL A 13 15.81 -27.85 -11.91
C VAL A 13 16.13 -27.20 -10.57
N LEU A 14 16.25 -25.88 -10.56
CA LEU A 14 15.89 -25.03 -9.42
C LEU A 14 15.24 -23.73 -9.93
N VAL A 15 14.36 -23.85 -10.94
CA VAL A 15 13.28 -22.85 -11.08
C VAL A 15 12.36 -23.12 -9.89
N GLY A 16 12.44 -22.23 -8.90
CA GLY A 16 11.50 -22.20 -7.80
C GLY A 16 10.09 -22.09 -8.35
N ALA A 17 9.13 -22.62 -7.61
CA ALA A 17 7.72 -22.42 -7.90
C ALA A 17 7.36 -20.94 -7.67
N ASP A 18 7.63 -20.09 -8.66
CA ASP A 18 7.17 -18.69 -8.70
C ASP A 18 5.76 -18.56 -9.28
N GLU A 19 5.12 -19.68 -9.64
CA GLU A 19 3.75 -19.70 -10.12
C GLU A 19 2.77 -19.70 -8.94
N CYS A 20 2.31 -18.49 -8.62
CA CYS A 20 1.11 -18.27 -7.84
C CYS A 20 -0.09 -18.95 -8.54
N PRO A 21 -1.15 -19.37 -7.81
CA PRO A 21 -2.33 -20.01 -8.40
C PRO A 21 -3.05 -19.17 -9.48
N ASP A 22 -2.71 -17.87 -9.58
CA ASP A 22 -3.23 -16.91 -10.56
C ASP A 22 -2.32 -16.68 -11.79
N GLY A 23 -1.14 -17.33 -11.88
CA GLY A 23 -0.24 -17.24 -13.04
C GLY A 23 0.57 -15.93 -13.16
N GLY A 24 0.70 -15.14 -12.09
CA GLY A 24 1.52 -13.92 -12.04
C GLY A 24 2.99 -14.18 -11.74
N ARG A 25 3.90 -13.30 -12.23
CA ARG A 25 5.33 -13.30 -11.86
C ARG A 25 5.59 -12.35 -10.68
N CYS A 26 6.41 -12.79 -9.72
CA CYS A 26 6.90 -11.95 -8.64
C CYS A 26 8.14 -11.15 -9.08
N GLN A 27 8.31 -9.94 -8.53
CA GLN A 27 9.53 -9.15 -8.72
C GLN A 27 10.61 -9.63 -7.72
N GLU A 28 11.89 -9.64 -8.14
CA GLU A 28 13.01 -10.11 -7.30
C GLU A 28 13.00 -9.43 -5.91
N GLY A 29 12.89 -10.24 -4.85
CA GLY A 29 12.92 -9.78 -3.46
C GLY A 29 11.56 -9.57 -2.77
N GLY A 30 10.44 -9.85 -3.44
CA GLY A 30 9.09 -9.78 -2.85
C GLY A 30 8.59 -11.10 -2.26
N THR A 31 7.83 -11.05 -1.16
CA THR A 31 7.04 -12.19 -0.67
C THR A 31 5.71 -12.25 -1.43
N CYS A 32 5.47 -13.37 -2.11
CA CYS A 32 4.27 -13.67 -2.89
C CYS A 32 3.03 -13.83 -2.01
N CYS A 33 2.46 -12.73 -1.51
CA CYS A 33 1.18 -12.70 -0.78
C CYS A 33 0.44 -11.35 -0.91
N SER A 34 0.66 -10.59 -1.99
CA SER A 34 -0.32 -9.55 -2.36
C SER A 34 -1.21 -10.14 -3.44
N SER A 35 -2.26 -10.85 -3.01
CA SER A 35 -3.43 -11.03 -3.88
C SER A 35 -3.73 -9.64 -4.49
N PRO A 36 -4.04 -9.52 -5.79
CA PRO A 36 -4.57 -8.27 -6.32
C PRO A 36 -5.96 -8.10 -5.73
N VAL A 37 -5.99 -7.74 -4.45
CA VAL A 37 -7.14 -7.16 -3.80
C VAL A 37 -7.40 -5.93 -4.65
N LYS A 38 -8.43 -6.01 -5.48
CA LYS A 38 -8.96 -4.90 -6.24
C LYS A 38 -9.35 -3.84 -5.23
N ASP A 39 -8.43 -2.92 -4.99
CA ASP A 39 -8.67 -1.85 -4.04
C ASP A 39 -9.85 -1.01 -4.54
N VAL A 40 -10.93 -1.00 -3.76
CA VAL A 40 -12.08 -0.16 -4.05
C VAL A 40 -11.62 1.31 -3.96
N PRO A 41 -11.77 2.11 -5.05
CA PRO A 41 -11.47 3.53 -4.98
C PRO A 41 -12.40 4.18 -3.98
N CYS A 42 -11.82 4.79 -2.94
CA CYS A 42 -12.55 5.76 -2.12
C CYS A 42 -12.48 7.14 -2.77
N ASP A 43 -11.32 7.46 -3.32
CA ASP A 43 -10.99 8.74 -3.93
C ASP A 43 -9.96 8.54 -5.04
N GLY A 44 -9.50 9.63 -5.67
CA GLY A 44 -8.43 9.58 -6.66
C GLY A 44 -7.12 9.06 -6.05
N THR A 45 -6.80 9.47 -4.83
CA THR A 45 -5.52 9.18 -4.16
C THR A 45 -5.56 7.97 -3.23
N THR A 46 -6.74 7.47 -2.90
CA THR A 46 -6.94 6.62 -1.73
C THR A 46 -7.95 5.52 -2.02
N GLY A 47 -7.66 4.32 -1.53
CA GLY A 47 -8.48 3.13 -1.71
C GLY A 47 -8.55 2.28 -0.45
N CYS A 48 -9.42 1.29 -0.52
CA CYS A 48 -9.62 0.32 0.55
C CYS A 48 -9.61 -1.10 -0.03
N PRO A 49 -9.25 -2.13 0.73
CA PRO A 49 -9.22 -3.49 0.20
C PRO A 49 -10.64 -3.96 -0.21
N ASP A 50 -10.73 -4.93 -1.11
CA ASP A 50 -12.01 -5.54 -1.50
C ASP A 50 -12.82 -5.96 -0.28
N GLY A 51 -14.14 -5.81 -0.39
CA GLY A 51 -15.06 -6.18 0.69
C GLY A 51 -15.10 -5.18 1.85
N THR A 52 -14.44 -4.03 1.73
CA THR A 52 -14.52 -2.95 2.70
C THR A 52 -15.26 -1.73 2.14
N THR A 53 -15.74 -0.88 3.03
CA THR A 53 -16.52 0.33 2.66
C THR A 53 -15.74 1.59 2.98
N CYS A 54 -15.65 2.51 2.03
CA CYS A 54 -15.00 3.79 2.21
C CYS A 54 -15.84 4.73 3.08
N CYS A 55 -15.27 5.19 4.19
CA CYS A 55 -15.89 6.17 5.07
C CYS A 55 -14.99 7.38 5.26
N LYS A 56 -15.58 8.59 5.29
CA LYS A 56 -14.83 9.80 5.62
C LYS A 56 -14.46 9.85 7.10
N THR A 57 -13.32 10.49 7.39
CA THR A 57 -12.85 10.81 8.74
C THR A 57 -13.21 12.26 9.09
N GLN A 58 -13.14 12.62 10.38
CA GLN A 58 -13.38 14.00 10.85
C GLN A 58 -12.42 15.02 10.21
N GLN A 59 -11.24 14.58 9.79
CA GLN A 59 -10.22 15.42 9.14
C GLN A 59 -10.47 15.59 7.63
N GLY A 60 -11.55 15.03 7.09
CA GLY A 60 -11.85 15.04 5.65
C GLY A 60 -11.08 13.98 4.84
N GLY A 61 -10.28 13.14 5.50
CA GLY A 61 -9.62 12.01 4.88
C GLY A 61 -10.54 10.79 4.71
N TRP A 62 -9.95 9.68 4.29
CA TRP A 62 -10.65 8.42 4.08
C TRP A 62 -10.15 7.33 5.04
N ALA A 63 -11.06 6.44 5.43
CA ALA A 63 -10.77 5.26 6.22
C ALA A 63 -11.69 4.12 5.76
N CYS A 64 -11.23 2.88 5.92
CA CYS A 64 -11.99 1.71 5.47
C CYS A 64 -12.78 1.14 6.63
N CYS A 65 -14.03 0.77 6.37
CA CYS A 65 -14.79 -0.08 7.27
C CYS A 65 -14.61 -1.54 6.83
N PRO A 66 -14.23 -2.47 7.72
CA PRO A 66 -14.03 -3.88 7.38
C PRO A 66 -15.34 -4.62 6.99
N LEU A 67 -16.48 -3.94 7.08
CA LEU A 67 -17.78 -4.47 6.72
C LEU A 67 -18.13 -4.10 5.27
N THR A 68 -18.77 -5.03 4.57
CA THR A 68 -19.36 -4.81 3.26
C THR A 68 -20.61 -3.94 3.38
N GLU A 69 -20.79 -2.99 2.47
CA GLU A 69 -21.95 -2.08 2.44
C GLU A 69 -22.22 -1.39 3.80
N ALA A 70 -21.17 -1.02 4.51
CA ALA A 70 -21.26 -0.47 5.84
C ALA A 70 -21.88 0.94 5.86
N VAL A 71 -22.66 1.24 6.88
CA VAL A 71 -23.14 2.58 7.18
C VAL A 71 -22.09 3.30 8.03
N CYS A 72 -21.58 4.42 7.52
CA CYS A 72 -20.61 5.25 8.24
C CYS A 72 -21.34 6.06 9.33
N CYS A 73 -20.87 5.93 10.57
CA CYS A 73 -21.43 6.67 11.69
C CYS A 73 -20.92 8.12 11.73
N GLU A 74 -21.68 9.01 12.38
CA GLU A 74 -21.40 10.45 12.47
C GLU A 74 -20.22 10.81 13.39
N ASP A 75 -19.71 9.85 14.17
CA ASP A 75 -18.48 10.02 14.95
C ASP A 75 -17.22 10.00 14.06
N HIS A 76 -17.37 9.56 12.81
CA HIS A 76 -16.33 9.43 11.80
C HIS A 76 -15.19 8.45 12.13
N LEU A 77 -15.25 7.71 13.24
CA LEU A 77 -14.27 6.68 13.62
C LEU A 77 -14.85 5.26 13.53
N HIS A 78 -16.18 5.14 13.58
CA HIS A 78 -16.87 3.87 13.59
C HIS A 78 -17.84 3.68 12.41
N CYS A 79 -18.25 2.44 12.22
CA CYS A 79 -19.18 2.04 11.18
C CYS A 79 -20.04 0.85 11.61
N CYS A 80 -21.20 0.73 10.98
CA CYS A 80 -22.20 -0.29 11.24
C CYS A 80 -22.46 -1.12 9.98
N PRO A 81 -22.91 -2.38 10.12
CA PRO A 81 -23.35 -3.16 8.97
C PRO A 81 -24.61 -2.55 8.34
N LYS A 82 -24.87 -2.92 7.09
CA LYS A 82 -26.03 -2.47 6.30
C LYS A 82 -27.34 -2.63 7.08
N GLY A 83 -28.17 -1.60 7.07
CA GLY A 83 -29.50 -1.59 7.69
C GLY A 83 -29.53 -1.12 9.15
N GLN A 84 -28.39 -1.16 9.84
CA GLN A 84 -28.36 -0.81 11.26
C GLN A 84 -28.12 0.68 11.51
N LYS A 85 -28.61 1.16 12.65
CA LYS A 85 -28.48 2.55 13.09
C LYS A 85 -27.38 2.69 14.12
N CYS A 86 -26.49 3.65 13.93
CA CYS A 86 -25.41 3.93 14.86
C CYS A 86 -25.96 4.54 16.15
N ASN A 87 -25.71 3.88 17.28
CA ASN A 87 -25.98 4.38 18.61
C ASN A 87 -24.65 4.69 19.31
N LEU A 88 -24.23 5.96 19.17
CA LEU A 88 -22.97 6.44 19.72
C LEU A 88 -22.97 6.49 21.25
N ALA A 89 -24.13 6.62 21.88
CA ALA A 89 -24.26 6.66 23.34
C ALA A 89 -23.99 5.28 23.97
N ALA A 90 -24.54 4.23 23.35
CA ALA A 90 -24.30 2.85 23.78
C ALA A 90 -23.05 2.22 23.14
N GLN A 91 -22.45 2.89 22.16
CA GLN A 91 -21.43 2.31 21.28
C GLN A 91 -21.89 0.97 20.67
N THR A 92 -23.15 0.92 20.23
CA THR A 92 -23.73 -0.21 19.48
C THR A 92 -24.33 0.21 18.12
N CYS A 93 -24.43 -0.75 17.21
CA CYS A 93 -25.24 -0.67 16.01
C CYS A 93 -26.54 -1.41 16.30
N ASP A 94 -27.65 -0.68 16.27
CA ASP A 94 -28.98 -1.21 16.61
C ASP A 94 -29.83 -1.34 15.34
N ASP A 95 -30.43 -2.51 15.14
CA ASP A 95 -31.43 -2.78 14.07
C ASP A 95 -32.86 -2.83 14.60
N GLY A 96 -33.05 -2.60 15.90
CA GLY A 96 -34.33 -2.75 16.61
C GLY A 96 -34.61 -4.18 17.10
N LEU A 97 -33.92 -5.20 16.56
CA LEU A 97 -33.97 -6.59 17.04
C LEU A 97 -32.66 -7.05 17.68
N LEU A 98 -31.54 -6.52 17.21
CA LEU A 98 -30.19 -6.88 17.63
C LEU A 98 -29.37 -5.62 17.85
N SER A 99 -28.49 -5.68 18.85
CA SER A 99 -27.50 -4.66 19.18
C SER A 99 -26.13 -5.30 19.09
N VAL A 100 -25.34 -4.91 18.10
CA VAL A 100 -23.95 -5.40 17.93
C VAL A 100 -22.96 -4.27 18.21
N PRO A 101 -21.74 -4.54 18.65
CA PRO A 101 -20.73 -3.49 18.85
C PRO A 101 -20.41 -2.75 17.54
N LEU A 102 -20.09 -1.46 17.61
CA LEU A 102 -19.62 -0.74 16.41
C LEU A 102 -18.28 -1.32 15.92
N ALA A 103 -18.16 -1.45 14.60
CA ALA A 103 -16.87 -1.73 14.00
C ALA A 103 -16.02 -0.46 13.96
N LYS A 104 -14.74 -0.59 14.33
CA LYS A 104 -13.76 0.49 14.18
C LYS A 104 -13.28 0.54 12.73
N LYS A 105 -13.12 1.74 12.20
CA LYS A 105 -12.49 1.95 10.89
C LYS A 105 -11.00 1.63 10.98
N ILE A 106 -10.47 1.13 9.88
CA ILE A 106 -9.04 0.91 9.65
C ILE A 106 -8.51 2.00 8.71
N PRO A 107 -7.20 2.34 8.76
CA PRO A 107 -6.64 3.33 7.86
C PRO A 107 -6.81 2.91 6.40
N SER A 108 -7.07 3.89 5.54
CA SER A 108 -7.11 3.67 4.10
C SER A 108 -5.74 3.46 3.49
N ILE A 109 -5.71 2.78 2.35
CA ILE A 109 -4.49 2.49 1.62
C ILE A 109 -4.29 3.60 0.57
N PRO A 110 -3.10 4.22 0.47
CA PRO A 110 -2.81 5.11 -0.65
C PRO A 110 -2.84 4.31 -1.96
N ARG A 111 -3.52 4.84 -2.97
CA ARG A 111 -3.56 4.21 -4.29
C ARG A 111 -2.18 4.33 -4.93
N LYS A 112 -1.59 3.19 -5.31
CA LYS A 112 -0.30 3.14 -6.01
C LYS A 112 -0.32 3.84 -7.39
N ASP A 113 -1.51 4.07 -7.95
CA ASP A 113 -1.73 4.83 -9.19
C ASP A 113 -1.57 6.35 -9.00
N VAL A 114 -1.88 6.85 -7.81
CA VAL A 114 -1.34 8.13 -7.36
C VAL A 114 -0.01 7.78 -6.74
N GLN A 115 0.96 7.56 -7.62
CA GLN A 115 2.33 7.93 -7.35
C GLN A 115 2.21 9.24 -6.55
N LEU A 116 2.51 9.18 -5.24
CA LEU A 116 2.95 10.38 -4.56
C LEU A 116 3.90 10.96 -5.58
N GLN A 117 3.59 12.13 -6.12
CA GLN A 117 4.60 12.93 -6.76
C GLN A 117 5.51 13.30 -5.61
N VAL A 118 6.33 12.33 -5.21
CA VAL A 118 7.60 12.60 -4.62
C VAL A 118 8.22 13.46 -5.70
N LYS A 119 8.22 14.78 -5.51
CA LYS A 119 8.84 15.71 -6.43
C LYS A 119 10.31 15.37 -6.36
N ASP A 120 10.72 14.42 -7.18
CA ASP A 120 12.13 14.09 -7.31
C ASP A 120 12.85 15.40 -7.65
N VAL A 121 13.78 15.79 -6.79
CA VAL A 121 14.58 17.00 -6.97
C VAL A 121 15.50 16.73 -8.16
N PRO A 122 15.33 17.42 -9.30
CA PRO A 122 16.13 17.15 -10.48
C PRO A 122 17.55 17.69 -10.25
N CYS A 123 18.54 16.80 -10.29
CA CYS A 123 19.95 17.15 -10.19
C CYS A 123 20.54 17.45 -11.58
N ASP A 124 20.11 16.69 -12.60
CA ASP A 124 20.57 16.73 -13.98
C ASP A 124 19.55 16.04 -14.92
N PRO A 125 19.60 16.20 -16.25
CA PRO A 125 18.73 15.48 -17.19
C PRO A 125 18.57 13.97 -16.98
N THR A 126 19.56 13.31 -16.35
CA THR A 126 19.54 11.86 -16.12
C THR A 126 19.56 11.46 -14.64
N HIS A 127 19.57 12.40 -13.70
CA HIS A 127 19.71 12.12 -12.26
C HIS A 127 18.74 12.97 -11.42
N ALA A 128 18.00 12.33 -10.52
CA ALA A 128 17.11 12.99 -9.58
C ALA A 128 17.14 12.30 -8.21
N CYS A 129 16.82 13.05 -7.16
CA CYS A 129 16.81 12.56 -5.78
C CYS A 129 15.39 12.60 -5.18
N PRO A 130 15.01 11.63 -4.33
CA PRO A 130 13.70 11.62 -3.68
C PRO A 130 13.51 12.82 -2.74
N ASP A 131 12.25 13.20 -2.47
CA ASP A 131 11.93 14.33 -1.58
C ASP A 131 12.61 14.21 -0.21
N GLY A 132 13.17 15.33 0.25
CA GLY A 132 13.93 15.41 1.50
C GLY A 132 15.46 15.25 1.34
N ASN A 133 15.92 14.94 0.13
CA ASN A 133 17.34 14.85 -0.20
C ASN A 133 17.78 15.99 -1.14
N THR A 134 19.02 16.45 -0.96
CA THR A 134 19.70 17.44 -1.81
C THR A 134 20.71 16.75 -2.73
N CYS A 135 20.88 17.29 -3.93
CA CYS A 135 21.86 16.83 -4.91
C CYS A 135 23.29 17.28 -4.54
N CYS A 136 24.22 16.35 -4.43
CA CYS A 136 25.64 16.61 -4.21
C CYS A 136 26.46 15.99 -5.34
N LYS A 137 27.48 16.70 -5.82
CA LYS A 137 28.40 16.23 -6.87
C LYS A 137 29.81 16.10 -6.30
N ASN A 138 30.45 14.95 -6.48
CA ASN A 138 31.82 14.74 -6.01
C ASN A 138 32.86 15.28 -7.03
N THR A 139 34.15 15.22 -6.68
CA THR A 139 35.27 15.62 -7.56
C THR A 139 35.46 14.73 -8.79
N ALA A 140 34.69 13.66 -8.91
CA ALA A 140 34.67 12.73 -10.05
C ALA A 140 33.39 12.88 -10.92
N ASP A 141 32.65 13.99 -10.77
CA ASP A 141 31.42 14.29 -11.52
C ASP A 141 30.25 13.31 -11.31
N ILE A 142 30.25 12.54 -10.22
CA ILE A 142 29.18 11.59 -9.88
C ILE A 142 28.17 12.26 -8.95
N TRP A 143 26.89 12.10 -9.27
CA TRP A 143 25.76 12.58 -8.47
C TRP A 143 25.42 11.64 -7.31
N ALA A 144 25.17 12.22 -6.15
CA ALA A 144 24.71 11.53 -4.95
C ALA A 144 23.58 12.31 -4.27
N CYS A 145 22.69 11.60 -3.58
CA CYS A 145 21.60 12.18 -2.81
C CYS A 145 21.96 12.24 -1.32
N CYS A 146 21.97 13.44 -0.74
CA CYS A 146 22.28 13.64 0.68
C CYS A 146 21.01 14.09 1.44
N PRO A 147 20.63 13.43 2.54
CA PRO A 147 19.53 13.89 3.38
C PRO A 147 19.90 15.22 4.05
N LEU A 148 19.00 16.21 4.02
CA LEU A 148 19.22 17.57 4.54
C LEU A 148 19.65 17.61 6.04
N ASN A 149 19.43 16.53 6.78
CA ASN A 149 19.75 16.42 8.20
C ASN A 149 21.24 16.28 8.54
N GLU A 150 22.11 15.93 7.59
CA GLU A 150 23.54 15.69 7.86
C GLU A 150 24.42 16.95 7.73
N LEU A 151 23.87 18.08 7.25
CA LEU A 151 24.63 19.33 7.04
C LEU A 151 24.89 20.14 8.33
N ILE A 152 24.32 19.76 9.48
CA ILE A 152 24.60 20.43 10.76
C ILE A 152 25.84 19.84 11.44
N LEU A 153 26.22 18.59 11.17
CA LEU A 153 27.25 17.91 11.95
C LEU A 153 28.69 18.08 11.44
N LEU A 154 28.89 18.56 10.20
CA LEU A 154 30.23 18.72 9.62
C LEU A 154 30.74 20.17 9.63
N ALA A 155 30.06 21.06 10.36
CA ALA A 155 30.44 22.47 10.52
C ALA A 155 30.96 22.80 11.93
N ILE A 156 31.59 21.85 12.63
CA ILE A 156 32.33 22.08 13.89
C ILE A 156 33.74 21.53 13.75
#